data_AF-A0A330JXA1-F1
#
_entry.id   AF-A0A330JXA1-F1
#
_cell.length_a   1.000
_cell.length_b   1.000
_cell.length_c   1.000
_cell.angle_alpha   90.00
_cell.angle_beta   90.00
_cell.angle_gamma   90.00
#
_symmetry.space_group_name_H-M   'P 1'
#
loop_
_entity.id
_entity.type
_entity.pdbx_description
1 polymer ?
#
loop_
_entity_poly.entity_id
_entity_poly.type
_entity_poly.pdbx_seq_one_letter_code
_entity_poly.pdbx_strand_id
1 'polypeptide(L)'
;MLEAGGLRQIEVESISKMLTCGTSILGVKHYTCGNEHCPHVKYLCNTCHCRACPSCGKKATDQWIAVQNNRLPDCPWQHLVFTLPDTLWPLFFYNRWLLDALFRLAADNLIYAAKRRGLRVGIFGALHTYGRRLNWHPHVHLSVTAGGLDEQGVWKNLSFHKEALRRRWMWLVRDYLLGQPLSQLTMPPPLAHILCESDWRRLILTAGGQHWHIHLSKKTENGRKTVNYLGRYLKKPPISGSRLAHYTSGATLSFTYLDHRTQTYQQETLSQADMLRRVVQHIPEKHFRMIRYFGFLANRVCGQYLPKVYEALKMATPGPVPKLYFAQMAKAFLNVDPFRCVLCGARMVYTAAISGLTVQGLVLNAQAIAQMRYVKP
;
A
#
# COMPACT_ATOMS: atom_id res chain seq x y z
N MET A 1 -24.63 1.49 -10.06
CA MET A 1 -23.43 1.92 -9.28
C MET A 1 -23.53 3.36 -8.76
N LEU A 2 -24.56 4.15 -9.11
CA LEU A 2 -24.68 5.57 -8.77
C LEU A 2 -25.62 5.92 -7.60
N GLU A 3 -26.49 5.01 -7.15
CA GLU A 3 -27.66 5.42 -6.36
C GLU A 3 -27.48 5.51 -4.82
N ALA A 4 -26.27 5.30 -4.28
CA ALA A 4 -26.05 5.44 -2.83
C ALA A 4 -24.74 6.16 -2.43
N GLY A 5 -24.07 6.85 -3.36
CA GLY A 5 -22.87 7.63 -3.03
C GLY A 5 -21.82 7.80 -4.13
N GLY A 6 -22.06 7.26 -5.33
CA GLY A 6 -21.15 7.38 -6.48
C GLY A 6 -19.76 6.74 -6.26
N LEU A 7 -18.97 6.67 -7.33
CA LEU A 7 -17.53 6.41 -7.22
C LEU A 7 -16.79 7.74 -7.09
N ARG A 8 -15.76 7.79 -6.27
CA ARG A 8 -14.81 8.92 -6.24
C ARG A 8 -14.10 9.02 -7.58
N GLN A 9 -13.73 10.24 -7.99
CA GLN A 9 -13.03 10.47 -9.26
C GLN A 9 -11.76 9.62 -9.40
N ILE A 10 -11.00 9.45 -8.31
CA ILE A 10 -9.79 8.60 -8.30
C ILE A 10 -10.09 7.11 -8.48
N GLU A 11 -11.27 6.65 -8.04
CA GLU A 11 -11.72 5.27 -8.23
C GLU A 11 -12.04 5.04 -9.71
N VAL A 12 -12.80 5.95 -10.34
CA VAL A 12 -13.09 5.90 -11.78
C VAL A 12 -11.78 5.91 -12.58
N GLU A 13 -10.88 6.86 -12.30
CA GLU A 13 -9.57 6.95 -12.96
C GLU A 13 -8.77 5.63 -12.83
N SER A 14 -8.73 5.07 -11.62
CA SER A 14 -7.96 3.87 -11.32
C SER A 14 -8.53 2.63 -12.00
N ILE A 15 -9.85 2.50 -12.04
CA ILE A 15 -10.54 1.38 -12.68
C ILE A 15 -10.38 1.45 -14.20
N SER A 16 -10.59 2.63 -14.82
CA SER A 16 -10.39 2.80 -16.27
C SER A 16 -8.94 2.48 -16.69
N LYS A 17 -7.96 2.92 -15.90
CA LYS A 17 -6.55 2.54 -16.08
C LYS A 17 -6.34 1.02 -15.95
N MET A 18 -6.95 0.39 -14.95
CA MET A 18 -6.81 -1.05 -14.73
C MET A 18 -7.38 -1.86 -15.89
N LEU A 19 -8.57 -1.50 -16.39
CA LEU A 19 -9.25 -2.21 -17.47
C LEU A 19 -8.47 -2.14 -18.80
N THR A 20 -7.84 -1.00 -19.07
CA THR A 20 -7.02 -0.78 -20.28
C THR A 20 -5.56 -1.25 -20.14
N CYS A 21 -5.18 -1.80 -18.99
CA CYS A 21 -3.80 -2.20 -18.74
C CYS A 21 -3.34 -3.33 -19.68
N GLY A 22 -2.30 -3.09 -20.47
CA GLY A 22 -1.76 -4.08 -21.41
C GLY A 22 -2.55 -4.18 -22.71
N THR A 23 -3.44 -3.21 -23.00
CA THR A 23 -4.11 -3.10 -24.29
C THR A 23 -3.50 -1.97 -25.12
N SER A 24 -3.82 -1.94 -26.42
CA SER A 24 -3.38 -0.87 -27.33
C SER A 24 -3.92 0.52 -26.95
N ILE A 25 -4.97 0.58 -26.12
CA ILE A 25 -5.58 1.84 -25.65
C ILE A 25 -4.57 2.68 -24.85
N LEU A 26 -3.63 2.05 -24.14
CA LEU A 26 -2.56 2.75 -23.42
C LEU A 26 -1.31 3.01 -24.28
N GLY A 27 -1.39 2.69 -25.57
CA GLY A 27 -0.29 2.80 -26.52
C GLY A 27 0.52 1.52 -26.61
N VAL A 28 1.30 1.44 -27.69
CA VAL A 28 1.99 0.23 -28.12
C VAL A 28 3.41 0.57 -28.51
N LYS A 29 4.36 -0.31 -28.17
CA LYS A 29 5.72 -0.28 -28.72
C LYS A 29 5.85 -1.36 -29.77
N HIS A 30 6.31 -0.98 -30.95
CA HIS A 30 6.52 -1.86 -32.07
C HIS A 30 7.99 -2.31 -32.12
N TYR A 31 8.18 -3.61 -32.35
CA TYR A 31 9.48 -4.22 -32.56
C TYR A 31 9.44 -5.06 -33.83
N THR A 32 10.47 -4.93 -34.66
CA THR A 32 10.69 -5.80 -35.83
C THR A 32 11.83 -6.75 -35.56
N CYS A 33 11.88 -7.86 -36.27
CA CYS A 33 13.03 -8.74 -36.23
C CYS A 33 14.27 -8.04 -36.82
N GLY A 34 15.42 -8.17 -36.17
CA GLY A 34 16.70 -7.69 -36.70
C GLY A 34 17.25 -8.51 -37.87
N ASN A 35 16.60 -9.64 -38.22
CA ASN A 35 16.85 -10.32 -39.48
C ASN A 35 15.87 -9.76 -40.53
N GLU A 36 16.40 -9.07 -41.53
CA GLU A 36 15.62 -8.41 -42.59
C GLU A 36 14.74 -9.36 -43.41
N HIS A 37 15.12 -10.64 -43.47
CA HIS A 37 14.35 -11.68 -44.17
C HIS A 37 13.26 -12.32 -43.30
N CYS A 38 13.10 -11.89 -42.04
CA CYS A 38 12.12 -12.44 -41.12
C CYS A 38 10.94 -11.48 -40.95
N PRO A 39 9.70 -11.87 -41.31
CA PRO A 39 8.53 -10.99 -41.26
C PRO A 39 7.98 -10.79 -39.84
N HIS A 40 8.63 -11.34 -38.82
CA HIS A 40 8.10 -11.31 -37.45
C HIS A 40 8.11 -9.89 -36.88
N VAL A 41 6.93 -9.46 -36.45
CA VAL A 41 6.69 -8.22 -35.70
C VAL A 41 6.13 -8.53 -34.33
N LYS A 42 6.46 -7.68 -33.35
CA LYS A 42 5.98 -7.81 -31.98
C LYS A 42 5.48 -6.48 -31.45
N TYR A 43 4.29 -6.51 -30.87
CA TYR A 43 3.65 -5.37 -30.23
C TYR A 43 3.69 -5.55 -28.71
N LEU A 44 4.25 -4.57 -28.01
CA LEU A 44 4.26 -4.53 -26.55
C LEU A 44 3.38 -3.37 -26.08
N CYS A 45 2.19 -3.70 -25.59
CA CYS A 45 1.26 -2.73 -25.02
C CYS A 45 1.77 -2.15 -23.70
N ASN A 46 1.51 -0.87 -23.47
CA ASN A 46 1.92 -0.19 -22.25
C ASN A 46 1.10 -0.64 -21.04
N THR A 47 1.74 -0.57 -19.87
CA THR A 47 1.08 -0.86 -18.59
C THR A 47 0.50 0.40 -17.97
N CYS A 48 -0.61 0.29 -17.24
CA CYS A 48 -1.30 1.45 -16.69
C CYS A 48 -0.59 2.15 -15.52
N HIS A 49 0.39 1.49 -14.90
CA HIS A 49 1.09 1.95 -13.68
C HIS A 49 0.16 2.27 -12.50
N CYS A 50 -1.11 1.88 -12.57
CA CYS A 50 -2.08 2.08 -11.52
C CYS A 50 -1.85 1.11 -10.37
N ARG A 51 -2.01 1.59 -9.14
CA ARG A 51 -1.91 0.77 -7.94
C ARG A 51 -3.05 -0.24 -7.80
N ALA A 52 -4.22 0.09 -8.33
CA ALA A 52 -5.35 -0.83 -8.37
C ALA A 52 -5.12 -1.99 -9.35
N CYS A 53 -4.08 -1.92 -10.21
CA CYS A 53 -3.75 -3.00 -11.13
C CYS A 53 -2.85 -4.05 -10.44
N PRO A 54 -3.29 -5.33 -10.32
CA PRO A 54 -2.48 -6.39 -9.73
C PRO A 54 -1.12 -6.57 -10.40
N SER A 55 -1.07 -6.51 -11.74
CA SER A 55 0.14 -6.74 -12.54
C SER A 55 1.17 -5.62 -12.36
N CYS A 56 0.73 -4.36 -12.47
CA CYS A 56 1.60 -3.20 -12.24
C CYS A 56 2.08 -3.15 -10.78
N GLY A 57 1.19 -3.49 -9.84
CA GLY A 57 1.49 -3.55 -8.43
C GLY A 57 2.58 -4.56 -8.09
N LYS A 58 2.65 -5.73 -8.76
CA LYS A 58 3.70 -6.73 -8.55
C LYS A 58 5.10 -6.18 -8.80
N LYS A 59 5.35 -5.64 -9.99
CA LYS A 59 6.66 -5.06 -10.34
C LYS A 59 7.06 -3.95 -9.35
N ALA A 60 6.12 -3.06 -9.04
CA ALA A 60 6.38 -1.95 -8.13
C ALA A 60 6.64 -2.42 -6.70
N THR A 61 5.96 -3.48 -6.23
CA THR A 61 6.22 -4.16 -4.97
C THR A 61 7.62 -4.77 -4.95
N ASP A 62 7.99 -5.54 -5.97
CA ASP A 62 9.29 -6.24 -6.00
C ASP A 62 10.46 -5.24 -6.00
N GLN A 63 10.35 -4.17 -6.80
CA GLN A 63 11.36 -3.11 -6.80
C GLN A 63 11.48 -2.46 -5.42
N TRP A 64 10.35 -2.17 -4.77
CA TRP A 64 10.36 -1.57 -3.45
C TRP A 64 10.99 -2.50 -2.41
N ILE A 65 10.65 -3.80 -2.43
CA ILE A 65 11.24 -4.83 -1.57
C ILE A 65 12.76 -4.88 -1.77
N ALA A 66 13.23 -4.94 -3.03
CA ALA A 66 14.67 -4.97 -3.34
C ALA A 66 15.39 -3.74 -2.79
N VAL A 67 14.82 -2.53 -3.00
CA VAL A 67 15.37 -1.27 -2.48
C VAL A 67 15.40 -1.26 -0.95
N GLN A 68 14.34 -1.74 -0.28
CA GLN A 68 14.31 -1.74 1.18
C GLN A 68 15.27 -2.76 1.77
N ASN A 69 15.28 -4.00 1.26
CA ASN A 69 16.18 -5.04 1.78
C ASN A 69 17.65 -4.67 1.61
N ASN A 70 17.99 -3.89 0.58
CA ASN A 70 19.33 -3.36 0.38
C ASN A 70 19.66 -2.20 1.34
N ARG A 71 18.66 -1.38 1.70
CA ARG A 71 18.85 -0.12 2.44
C ARG A 71 18.74 -0.28 3.96
N LEU A 72 17.94 -1.22 4.45
CA LEU A 72 17.67 -1.31 5.90
C LEU A 72 18.93 -1.78 6.66
N PRO A 73 19.26 -1.17 7.80
CA PRO A 73 20.36 -1.64 8.65
C PRO A 73 20.12 -3.04 9.22
N ASP A 74 21.23 -3.79 9.33
CA ASP A 74 21.29 -5.11 9.96
C ASP A 74 21.32 -4.97 11.49
N CYS A 75 20.17 -4.64 12.04
CA CYS A 75 19.91 -4.58 13.48
C CYS A 75 18.55 -5.21 13.78
N PRO A 76 18.22 -5.55 15.04
CA PRO A 76 16.88 -6.05 15.35
C PRO A 76 15.79 -5.01 15.03
N TRP A 77 14.66 -5.48 14.50
CA TRP A 77 13.47 -4.68 14.18
C TRP A 77 12.27 -5.17 14.98
N GLN A 78 11.27 -4.31 15.13
CA GLN A 78 10.00 -4.67 15.74
C GLN A 78 8.84 -4.15 14.90
N HIS A 79 7.84 -5.00 14.66
CA HIS A 79 6.64 -4.65 13.91
C HIS A 79 5.50 -4.29 14.86
N LEU A 80 4.80 -3.21 14.55
CA LEU A 80 3.65 -2.72 15.28
C LEU A 80 2.46 -2.50 14.35
N VAL A 81 1.26 -2.74 14.88
CA VAL A 81 0.01 -2.37 14.22
C VAL A 81 -0.79 -1.50 15.18
N PHE A 82 -1.07 -0.28 14.78
CA PHE A 82 -1.93 0.66 15.50
C PHE A 82 -3.32 0.62 14.87
N THR A 83 -4.33 0.23 15.64
CA THR A 83 -5.73 0.24 15.22
C THR A 83 -6.50 1.26 16.05
N LEU A 84 -7.67 1.69 15.55
CA LEU A 84 -8.61 2.53 16.28
C LEU A 84 -9.93 1.78 16.49
N PRO A 85 -10.73 2.16 17.49
CA PRO A 85 -12.08 1.63 17.70
C PRO A 85 -12.96 1.72 16.46
N ASP A 86 -13.82 0.74 16.25
CA ASP A 86 -14.75 0.66 15.12
C ASP A 86 -15.78 1.78 15.10
N THR A 87 -16.15 2.31 16.27
CA THR A 87 -16.99 3.50 16.42
C THR A 87 -16.44 4.73 15.70
N LEU A 88 -15.11 4.80 15.50
CA LEU A 88 -14.46 5.89 14.78
C LEU A 88 -14.26 5.57 13.28
N TRP A 89 -14.40 4.32 12.83
CA TRP A 89 -14.13 3.98 11.43
C TRP A 89 -15.00 4.74 10.41
N PRO A 90 -16.32 4.93 10.63
CA PRO A 90 -17.16 5.72 9.72
C PRO A 90 -16.64 7.15 9.57
N LEU A 91 -16.19 7.79 10.66
CA LEU A 91 -15.62 9.14 10.60
C LEU A 91 -14.44 9.20 9.62
N PHE A 92 -13.51 8.25 9.69
CA PHE A 92 -12.36 8.17 8.78
C PHE A 92 -12.74 7.74 7.35
N PHE A 93 -13.86 7.05 7.16
CA PHE A 93 -14.36 6.69 5.84
C PHE A 93 -14.84 7.93 5.07
N TYR A 94 -15.63 8.77 5.74
CA TYR A 94 -16.17 10.00 5.15
C TYR A 94 -15.13 11.13 5.12
N ASN A 95 -14.21 11.17 6.09
CA ASN A 95 -13.15 12.18 6.20
C ASN A 95 -11.77 11.55 5.94
N ARG A 96 -11.55 11.06 4.71
CA ARG A 96 -10.34 10.27 4.37
C ARG A 96 -9.03 11.05 4.53
N TRP A 97 -9.09 12.38 4.54
CA TRP A 97 -7.94 13.24 4.84
C TRP A 97 -7.38 13.03 6.25
N LEU A 98 -8.20 12.58 7.21
CA LEU A 98 -7.76 12.21 8.57
C LEU A 98 -6.80 11.01 8.59
N LEU A 99 -6.79 10.18 7.54
CA LEU A 99 -5.88 9.02 7.45
C LEU A 99 -4.40 9.46 7.47
N ASP A 100 -4.08 10.65 6.98
CA ASP A 100 -2.73 11.19 7.01
C ASP A 100 -2.22 11.33 8.45
N ALA A 101 -3.08 11.87 9.32
CA ALA A 101 -2.78 12.09 10.71
C ALA A 101 -2.56 10.79 11.46
N LEU A 102 -3.38 9.75 11.26
CA LEU A 102 -3.17 8.44 11.92
C LEU A 102 -1.74 7.93 11.74
N PHE A 103 -1.22 8.05 10.53
CA PHE A 103 0.12 7.59 10.22
C PHE A 103 1.17 8.43 10.99
N ARG A 104 1.04 9.76 10.94
CA ARG A 104 1.94 10.66 11.67
C ARG A 104 1.91 10.40 13.18
N LEU A 105 0.73 10.32 13.77
CA LEU A 105 0.53 10.09 15.21
C LEU A 105 1.13 8.75 15.66
N ALA A 106 0.99 7.68 14.86
CA ALA A 106 1.58 6.39 15.17
C ALA A 106 3.12 6.45 15.17
N ALA A 107 3.72 7.17 14.20
CA ALA A 107 5.16 7.35 14.13
C ALA A 107 5.67 8.24 15.28
N ASP A 108 4.97 9.34 15.57
CA ASP A 108 5.30 10.26 16.66
C ASP A 108 5.28 9.56 18.02
N ASN A 109 4.41 8.57 18.21
CA ASN A 109 4.37 7.73 19.41
C ASN A 109 5.71 6.99 19.64
N LEU A 110 6.24 6.36 18.59
CA LEU A 110 7.53 5.64 18.63
C LEU A 110 8.72 6.60 18.75
N ILE A 111 8.70 7.70 18.00
CA ILE A 111 9.75 8.73 18.06
C ILE A 111 9.82 9.33 19.46
N TYR A 112 8.68 9.64 20.08
CA TYR A 112 8.64 10.16 21.45
C TYR A 112 9.28 9.19 22.44
N ALA A 113 8.92 7.90 22.36
CA ALA A 113 9.48 6.86 23.22
C ALA A 113 11.01 6.73 23.05
N ALA A 114 11.51 6.82 21.81
CA ALA A 114 12.94 6.78 21.52
C ALA A 114 13.68 8.04 22.01
N LYS A 115 13.13 9.24 21.77
CA LYS A 115 13.71 10.52 22.21
C LYS A 115 13.86 10.60 23.73
N ARG A 116 12.92 10.05 24.48
CA ARG A 116 13.03 9.93 25.94
C ARG A 116 14.22 9.10 26.43
N ARG A 117 14.84 8.33 25.55
CA ARG A 117 16.07 7.56 25.79
C ARG A 117 17.29 8.18 25.11
N GLY A 118 17.16 9.38 24.54
CA GLY A 118 18.21 10.06 23.77
C GLY A 118 18.47 9.42 22.40
N LEU A 119 17.55 8.61 21.85
CA LEU A 119 17.80 7.82 20.65
C LEU A 119 17.03 8.30 19.43
N ARG A 120 17.70 8.25 18.28
CA ARG A 120 17.12 8.38 16.95
C ARG A 120 16.95 7.00 16.30
N VAL A 121 15.71 6.55 16.23
CA VAL A 121 15.33 5.27 15.59
C VAL A 121 15.06 5.43 14.10
N GLY A 122 15.03 4.31 13.37
CA GLY A 122 14.59 4.24 11.99
C GLY A 122 13.21 3.63 11.92
N ILE A 123 12.28 4.28 11.21
CA ILE A 123 10.91 3.80 11.08
C ILE A 123 10.51 3.80 9.61
N PHE A 124 9.87 2.73 9.18
CA PHE A 124 9.08 2.75 7.96
C PHE A 124 7.72 2.11 8.24
N GLY A 125 6.75 2.38 7.40
CA GLY A 125 5.43 1.79 7.61
C GLY A 125 4.52 1.93 6.44
N ALA A 126 3.30 1.49 6.67
CA ALA A 126 2.20 1.67 5.77
C ALA A 126 0.86 1.85 6.46
N LEU A 127 -0.02 2.62 5.83
CA LEU A 127 -1.41 2.67 6.21
C LEU A 127 -2.18 1.65 5.37
N HIS A 128 -3.09 0.91 6.00
CA HIS A 128 -4.06 0.05 5.35
C HIS A 128 -5.47 0.49 5.76
N THR A 129 -6.43 0.25 4.90
CA THR A 129 -7.84 0.61 5.12
C THR A 129 -8.77 -0.60 5.15
N TYR A 130 -8.23 -1.81 5.21
CA TYR A 130 -8.98 -3.04 5.00
C TYR A 130 -8.56 -4.17 5.94
N GLY A 131 -9.55 -4.88 6.47
CA GLY A 131 -9.31 -6.14 7.17
C GLY A 131 -9.08 -7.28 6.19
N ARG A 132 -8.85 -8.50 6.73
CA ARG A 132 -8.77 -9.72 5.90
C ARG A 132 -10.05 -10.00 5.13
N ARG A 133 -11.19 -9.61 5.70
CA ARG A 133 -12.50 -9.65 5.07
C ARG A 133 -12.72 -8.51 4.07
N LEU A 134 -11.75 -7.61 3.85
CA LEU A 134 -11.88 -6.42 2.99
C LEU A 134 -12.94 -5.40 3.48
N ASN A 135 -13.38 -5.50 4.74
CA ASN A 135 -14.20 -4.47 5.36
C ASN A 135 -13.34 -3.24 5.67
N TRP A 136 -13.96 -2.06 5.69
CA TRP A 136 -13.30 -0.81 6.08
C TRP A 136 -12.71 -0.95 7.48
N HIS A 137 -11.38 -0.85 7.56
CA HIS A 137 -10.61 -1.04 8.78
C HIS A 137 -9.30 -0.25 8.67
N PRO A 138 -9.30 1.06 8.96
CA PRO A 138 -8.09 1.88 8.94
C PRO A 138 -7.14 1.47 10.06
N HIS A 139 -5.91 1.15 9.71
CA HIS A 139 -4.85 0.81 10.66
C HIS A 139 -3.46 1.13 10.09
N VAL A 140 -2.50 1.36 10.97
CA VAL A 140 -1.14 1.74 10.61
C VAL A 140 -0.18 0.63 11.01
N HIS A 141 0.49 0.07 10.03
CA HIS A 141 1.62 -0.83 10.18
C HIS A 141 2.90 -0.02 10.30
N LEU A 142 3.62 -0.11 11.40
CA LEU A 142 4.97 0.46 11.54
C LEU A 142 5.98 -0.65 11.76
N SER A 143 7.18 -0.46 11.24
CA SER A 143 8.37 -1.24 11.55
C SER A 143 9.43 -0.26 12.04
N VAL A 144 9.97 -0.53 13.22
CA VAL A 144 10.94 0.33 13.90
C VAL A 144 12.17 -0.47 14.26
N THR A 145 13.34 0.15 14.18
CA THR A 145 14.56 -0.43 14.72
C THR A 145 14.44 -0.59 16.23
N ALA A 146 14.80 -1.75 16.76
CA ALA A 146 14.86 -2.01 18.20
C ALA A 146 16.16 -1.45 18.81
N GLY A 147 16.56 -0.27 18.35
CA GLY A 147 17.74 0.48 18.70
C GLY A 147 17.83 1.75 17.85
N GLY A 148 18.75 2.64 18.18
CA GLY A 148 18.96 3.89 17.47
C GLY A 148 20.29 4.54 17.82
N LEU A 149 20.60 5.61 17.10
CA LEU A 149 21.79 6.43 17.36
C LEU A 149 21.52 7.39 18.52
N ASP A 150 22.44 7.51 19.46
CA ASP A 150 22.47 8.66 20.37
C ASP A 150 23.08 9.90 19.70
N GLU A 151 23.28 10.97 20.47
CA GLU A 151 23.83 12.24 19.97
C GLU A 151 25.28 12.12 19.52
N GLN A 152 26.03 11.19 20.11
CA GLN A 152 27.42 10.88 19.78
C GLN A 152 27.53 9.95 18.55
N GLY A 153 26.41 9.46 18.00
CA GLY A 153 26.40 8.54 16.87
C GLY A 153 26.66 7.09 17.28
N VAL A 154 26.55 6.74 18.56
CA VAL A 154 26.70 5.37 19.05
C VAL A 154 25.36 4.66 19.00
N TRP A 155 25.37 3.41 18.52
CA TRP A 155 24.16 2.58 18.50
C TRP A 155 23.82 2.06 19.89
N LYS A 156 22.57 2.25 20.31
CA LYS A 156 22.03 1.70 21.57
C LYS A 156 20.73 0.94 21.34
N ASN A 157 20.57 -0.16 22.06
CA ASN A 157 19.37 -0.99 21.99
C ASN A 157 18.17 -0.31 22.64
N LEU A 158 16.97 -0.56 22.09
CA LEU A 158 15.71 -0.02 22.57
C LEU A 158 14.65 -1.12 22.69
N SER A 159 13.79 -0.98 23.69
CA SER A 159 12.56 -1.76 23.84
C SER A 159 11.37 -0.82 24.01
N PHE A 160 10.23 -1.26 23.49
CA PHE A 160 8.98 -0.51 23.59
C PHE A 160 8.03 -1.21 24.56
N HIS A 161 7.39 -0.42 25.43
CA HIS A 161 6.37 -0.92 26.35
C HIS A 161 4.98 -0.77 25.73
N LYS A 162 4.32 -1.90 25.47
CA LYS A 162 3.01 -1.97 24.80
C LYS A 162 1.97 -1.05 25.46
N GLU A 163 1.78 -1.14 26.78
CA GLU A 163 0.77 -0.35 27.48
C GLU A 163 1.05 1.15 27.49
N ALA A 164 2.32 1.56 27.47
CA ALA A 164 2.69 2.97 27.34
C ALA A 164 2.37 3.50 25.93
N LEU A 165 2.73 2.72 24.90
CA LEU A 165 2.40 3.06 23.51
C LEU A 165 0.88 3.12 23.28
N ARG A 166 0.13 2.17 23.86
CA ARG A 166 -1.34 2.10 23.74
C ARG A 166 -2.01 3.34 24.34
N ARG A 167 -1.62 3.71 25.56
CA ARG A 167 -2.15 4.92 26.23
C ARG A 167 -1.84 6.19 25.45
N ARG A 168 -0.59 6.34 24.99
CA ARG A 168 -0.19 7.50 24.18
C ARG A 168 -0.90 7.52 22.83
N TRP A 169 -1.13 6.37 22.20
CA TRP A 169 -1.86 6.27 20.93
C TRP A 169 -3.30 6.77 21.07
N MET A 170 -4.02 6.27 22.07
CA MET A 170 -5.37 6.74 22.40
C MET A 170 -5.40 8.25 22.64
N TRP A 171 -4.47 8.76 23.45
CA TRP A 171 -4.39 10.20 23.72
C TRP A 171 -4.13 11.02 22.45
N LEU A 172 -3.14 10.64 21.63
CA LEU A 172 -2.80 11.34 20.39
C LEU A 172 -3.96 11.40 19.39
N VAL A 173 -4.69 10.29 19.22
CA VAL A 173 -5.85 10.26 18.30
C VAL A 173 -6.99 11.13 18.84
N ARG A 174 -7.28 11.05 20.14
CA ARG A 174 -8.33 11.88 20.76
C ARG A 174 -8.00 13.37 20.66
N ASP A 175 -6.80 13.74 21.07
CA ASP A 175 -6.30 15.12 21.03
C ASP A 175 -6.39 15.69 19.60
N TYR A 176 -5.92 14.92 18.61
CA TYR A 176 -6.01 15.33 17.20
C TYR A 176 -7.44 15.55 16.72
N LEU A 177 -8.37 14.65 17.06
CA LEU A 177 -9.78 14.75 16.67
C LEU A 177 -10.51 15.89 17.38
N LEU A 178 -10.23 16.11 18.67
CA LEU A 178 -10.76 17.24 19.44
C LEU A 178 -10.28 18.61 18.91
N GLY A 179 -9.11 18.65 18.27
CA GLY A 179 -8.59 19.83 17.61
C GLY A 179 -9.18 20.11 16.21
N GLN A 180 -10.02 19.22 15.66
CA GLN A 180 -10.65 19.46 14.36
C GLN A 180 -11.97 20.23 14.54
N PRO A 181 -12.19 21.34 13.81
CA PRO A 181 -13.47 22.04 13.84
C PRO A 181 -14.59 21.15 13.32
N LEU A 182 -15.72 21.10 14.02
CA LEU A 182 -16.87 20.28 13.60
C LEU A 182 -17.36 20.64 12.18
N SER A 183 -17.27 21.92 11.82
CA SER A 183 -17.65 22.43 10.49
C SER A 183 -16.80 21.90 9.33
N GLN A 184 -15.59 21.37 9.60
CA GLN A 184 -14.73 20.76 8.60
C GLN A 184 -14.96 19.26 8.43
N LEU A 185 -15.75 18.65 9.32
CA LEU A 185 -16.00 17.22 9.34
C LEU A 185 -17.32 16.92 8.63
N THR A 186 -17.26 16.01 7.65
CA THR A 186 -18.46 15.38 7.12
C THR A 186 -18.96 14.34 8.14
N MET A 187 -20.08 14.62 8.79
CA MET A 187 -20.68 13.69 9.74
C MET A 187 -21.23 12.46 9.00
N PRO A 188 -20.76 11.24 9.31
CA PRO A 188 -21.31 10.03 8.71
C PRO A 188 -22.73 9.77 9.24
N PRO A 189 -23.61 9.08 8.49
CA PRO A 189 -24.98 8.82 8.93
C PRO A 189 -25.13 8.21 10.34
N PRO A 190 -24.28 7.25 10.77
CA PRO A 190 -24.32 6.74 12.15
C PRO A 190 -24.01 7.77 13.25
N LEU A 191 -23.40 8.90 12.89
CA LEU A 191 -23.04 10.00 13.80
C LEU A 191 -23.85 11.28 13.51
N ALA A 192 -24.96 11.18 12.78
CA ALA A 192 -25.81 12.34 12.46
C ALA A 192 -26.43 13.02 13.70
N HIS A 193 -26.45 12.33 14.84
CA HIS A 193 -26.91 12.86 16.14
C HIS A 193 -25.89 13.81 16.80
N ILE A 194 -24.67 13.95 16.26
CA ILE A 194 -23.65 14.85 16.78
C ILE A 194 -23.90 16.25 16.20
N LEU A 195 -24.50 17.14 16.99
CA LEU A 195 -24.95 18.45 16.51
C LEU A 195 -24.10 19.62 17.04
N CYS A 196 -23.35 19.40 18.12
CA CYS A 196 -22.55 20.44 18.75
C CYS A 196 -21.20 19.94 19.28
N GLU A 197 -20.34 20.88 19.67
CA GLU A 197 -19.01 20.61 20.24
C GLU A 197 -19.06 19.74 21.51
N SER A 198 -20.12 19.86 22.31
CA SER A 198 -20.29 19.05 23.53
C SER A 198 -20.54 17.57 23.21
N ASP A 199 -21.35 17.29 22.18
CA ASP A 199 -21.61 15.93 21.71
C ASP A 199 -20.34 15.33 21.08
N TRP A 200 -19.64 16.13 20.29
CA TRP A 200 -18.37 15.75 19.69
C TRP A 200 -17.33 15.37 20.73
N ARG A 201 -17.13 16.22 21.75
CA ARG A 201 -16.23 15.95 22.87
C ARG A 201 -16.61 14.65 23.58
N ARG A 202 -17.90 14.45 23.89
CA ARG A 202 -18.39 13.24 24.53
C ARG A 202 -18.09 11.99 23.71
N LEU A 203 -18.37 12.02 22.41
CA LEU A 203 -18.08 10.93 21.50
C LEU A 203 -16.58 10.58 21.51
N ILE A 204 -15.70 11.56 21.29
CA ILE A 204 -14.25 11.30 21.16
C ILE A 204 -13.64 10.80 22.48
N LEU A 205 -14.06 11.37 23.61
CA LEU A 205 -13.55 10.98 24.92
C LEU A 205 -14.04 9.60 25.38
N THR A 206 -15.21 9.16 24.93
CA THR A 206 -15.76 7.84 25.27
C THR A 206 -15.46 6.77 24.22
N ALA A 207 -15.13 7.17 22.98
CA ALA A 207 -14.89 6.27 21.87
C ALA A 207 -13.92 5.14 22.23
N GLY A 208 -14.38 3.92 22.00
CA GLY A 208 -13.65 2.67 22.23
C GLY A 208 -13.46 2.25 23.68
N GLY A 209 -13.79 3.06 24.69
CA GLY A 209 -13.56 2.69 26.09
C GLY A 209 -12.16 2.11 26.33
N GLN A 210 -12.08 0.83 26.72
CA GLN A 210 -10.83 0.08 26.90
C GLN A 210 -10.31 -0.63 25.63
N HIS A 211 -11.11 -0.68 24.56
CA HIS A 211 -10.86 -1.39 23.29
C HIS A 211 -9.94 -0.63 22.32
N TRP A 212 -8.89 -0.02 22.87
CA TRP A 212 -7.78 0.53 22.08
C TRP A 212 -6.71 -0.54 21.94
N HIS A 213 -6.55 -1.06 20.73
CA HIS A 213 -5.62 -2.16 20.48
C HIS A 213 -4.38 -1.69 19.72
N ILE A 214 -3.22 -2.14 20.21
CA ILE A 214 -1.99 -2.14 19.43
C ILE A 214 -1.44 -3.56 19.43
N HIS A 215 -0.96 -4.02 18.27
CA HIS A 215 -0.18 -5.24 18.18
C HIS A 215 1.31 -4.86 18.25
N LEU A 216 2.06 -5.57 19.08
CA LEU A 216 3.51 -5.45 19.19
C LEU A 216 4.10 -6.84 18.97
N SER A 217 4.78 -7.04 17.84
CA SER A 217 5.37 -8.34 17.51
C SER A 217 6.60 -8.64 18.37
N LYS A 218 7.05 -9.90 18.35
CA LYS A 218 8.43 -10.23 18.76
C LYS A 218 9.42 -9.46 17.87
N LYS A 219 10.60 -9.17 18.42
CA LYS A 219 11.70 -8.60 17.63
C LYS A 219 12.16 -9.61 16.57
N THR A 220 12.52 -9.14 15.40
CA THR A 220 13.19 -9.92 14.35
C THR A 220 14.63 -9.46 14.26
N GLU A 221 15.55 -10.35 13.89
CA GLU A 221 16.99 -10.04 13.74
C GLU A 221 17.27 -8.92 12.74
N ASN A 222 16.42 -8.79 11.71
CA ASN A 222 16.49 -7.74 10.70
C ASN A 222 15.08 -7.37 10.20
N GLY A 223 15.00 -6.33 9.36
CA GLY A 223 13.74 -5.80 8.82
C GLY A 223 13.19 -6.58 7.62
N ARG A 224 13.93 -7.55 7.07
CA ARG A 224 13.62 -8.19 5.78
C ARG A 224 12.29 -8.92 5.81
N LYS A 225 11.97 -9.64 6.90
CA LYS A 225 10.68 -10.33 7.08
C LYS A 225 9.51 -9.33 7.02
N THR A 226 9.62 -8.19 7.70
CA THR A 226 8.58 -7.16 7.72
C THR A 226 8.47 -6.42 6.39
N VAL A 227 9.58 -6.13 5.71
CA VAL A 227 9.58 -5.59 4.34
C VAL A 227 8.83 -6.52 3.39
N ASN A 228 9.17 -7.81 3.39
CA ASN A 228 8.53 -8.79 2.51
C ASN A 228 7.03 -8.94 2.84
N TYR A 229 6.68 -8.92 4.13
CA TYR A 229 5.29 -8.97 4.58
C TYR A 229 4.49 -7.75 4.13
N LEU A 230 4.96 -6.54 4.46
CA LEU A 230 4.28 -5.30 4.10
C LEU A 230 4.20 -5.17 2.57
N GLY A 231 5.32 -5.36 1.87
CA GLY A 231 5.45 -5.20 0.43
C GLY A 231 4.37 -5.92 -0.39
N ARG A 232 3.89 -7.09 0.08
CA ARG A 232 2.80 -7.85 -0.55
C ARG A 232 1.51 -7.05 -0.74
N TYR A 233 1.27 -6.05 0.10
CA TYR A 233 0.01 -5.31 0.19
C TYR A 233 0.16 -3.80 -0.04
N LEU A 234 1.40 -3.27 -0.11
CA LEU A 234 1.62 -1.82 -0.24
C LEU A 234 1.28 -1.26 -1.61
N LYS A 235 1.50 -2.03 -2.67
CA LYS A 235 1.39 -1.54 -4.06
C LYS A 235 0.44 -2.37 -4.90
N LYS A 236 -0.27 -3.31 -4.27
CA LYS A 236 -1.26 -4.18 -4.90
C LYS A 236 -2.66 -3.89 -4.36
N PRO A 237 -3.71 -4.34 -5.05
CA PRO A 237 -5.06 -4.40 -4.51
C PRO A 237 -5.13 -5.18 -3.18
N PRO A 238 -6.15 -4.92 -2.35
CA PRO A 238 -6.29 -5.49 -1.02
C PRO A 238 -6.56 -7.00 -1.01
N ILE A 239 -6.79 -7.60 -2.19
CA ILE A 239 -6.97 -9.03 -2.40
C ILE A 239 -5.96 -9.55 -3.44
N SER A 240 -5.34 -10.71 -3.15
CA SER A 240 -4.52 -11.43 -4.12
C SER A 240 -5.39 -12.34 -4.98
N GLY A 241 -5.01 -12.53 -6.25
CA GLY A 241 -5.73 -13.44 -7.14
C GLY A 241 -5.86 -14.86 -6.58
N SER A 242 -4.85 -15.34 -5.85
CA SER A 242 -4.85 -16.65 -5.17
C SER A 242 -5.93 -16.82 -4.09
N ARG A 243 -6.53 -15.73 -3.60
CA ARG A 243 -7.60 -15.78 -2.60
C ARG A 243 -8.98 -15.88 -3.24
N LEU A 244 -9.10 -15.66 -4.54
CA LEU A 244 -10.35 -15.82 -5.29
C LEU A 244 -10.53 -17.32 -5.54
N ALA A 245 -11.52 -17.92 -4.87
CA ALA A 245 -11.67 -19.37 -4.81
C ALA A 245 -12.43 -19.94 -6.02
N HIS A 246 -13.49 -19.27 -6.45
CA HIS A 246 -14.32 -19.71 -7.57
C HIS A 246 -15.15 -18.54 -8.10
N TYR A 247 -15.33 -18.49 -9.43
CA TYR A 247 -16.37 -17.68 -10.06
C TYR A 247 -17.42 -18.64 -10.57
N THR A 248 -18.54 -18.73 -9.85
CA THR A 248 -19.65 -19.59 -10.26
C THR A 248 -20.54 -18.78 -11.20
N SER A 249 -21.09 -19.42 -12.23
CA SER A 249 -21.94 -18.80 -13.27
C SER A 249 -23.14 -17.99 -12.74
N GLY A 250 -23.44 -18.05 -11.43
CA GLY A 250 -24.50 -17.30 -10.73
C GLY A 250 -24.11 -15.91 -10.18
N ALA A 251 -23.17 -15.19 -10.79
CA ALA A 251 -22.82 -13.80 -10.45
C ALA A 251 -22.30 -13.54 -9.01
N THR A 252 -21.80 -14.58 -8.33
CA THR A 252 -21.17 -14.47 -7.01
C THR A 252 -19.69 -14.79 -7.05
N LEU A 253 -18.95 -14.17 -6.14
CA LEU A 253 -17.51 -14.32 -5.97
C LEU A 253 -17.23 -14.74 -4.53
N SER A 254 -16.46 -15.82 -4.37
CA SER A 254 -16.00 -16.26 -3.06
C SER A 254 -14.51 -16.02 -2.87
N PHE A 255 -14.13 -15.62 -1.65
CA PHE A 255 -12.73 -15.55 -1.27
C PHE A 255 -12.46 -16.14 0.11
N THR A 256 -11.27 -16.73 0.25
CA THR A 256 -10.83 -17.35 1.50
C THR A 256 -10.03 -16.36 2.36
N TYR A 257 -10.22 -16.43 3.67
CA TYR A 257 -9.45 -15.66 4.65
C TYR A 257 -9.23 -16.45 5.94
N LEU A 258 -8.11 -16.19 6.63
CA LEU A 258 -7.85 -16.75 7.95
C LEU A 258 -8.53 -15.88 9.00
N ASP A 259 -9.47 -16.44 9.75
CA ASP A 259 -10.09 -15.79 10.90
C ASP A 259 -9.15 -15.91 12.11
N HIS A 260 -8.81 -14.78 12.73
CA HIS A 260 -7.91 -14.76 13.89
C HIS A 260 -8.60 -15.14 15.21
N ARG A 261 -9.92 -15.07 15.28
CA ARG A 261 -10.68 -15.47 16.47
C ARG A 261 -10.74 -16.99 16.54
N THR A 262 -11.00 -17.64 15.42
CA THR A 262 -11.11 -19.10 15.34
C THR A 262 -9.82 -19.80 14.93
N GLN A 263 -8.83 -19.07 14.40
CA GLN A 263 -7.59 -19.61 13.81
C GLN A 263 -7.84 -20.59 12.64
N THR A 264 -8.99 -20.49 11.97
CA THR A 264 -9.37 -21.34 10.84
C THR A 264 -9.56 -20.54 9.55
N TYR A 265 -9.36 -21.19 8.40
CA TYR A 265 -9.72 -20.61 7.12
C TYR A 265 -11.24 -20.63 6.94
N GLN A 266 -11.79 -19.48 6.58
CA GLN A 266 -13.20 -19.30 6.26
C GLN A 266 -13.36 -18.75 4.85
N GLN A 267 -14.56 -18.92 4.29
CA GLN A 267 -14.93 -18.44 2.97
C GLN A 267 -16.03 -17.39 3.12
N GLU A 268 -15.89 -16.26 2.42
CA GLU A 268 -16.92 -15.22 2.31
C GLU A 268 -17.35 -15.13 0.85
N THR A 269 -18.67 -15.18 0.62
CA THR A 269 -19.28 -15.11 -0.72
C THR A 269 -20.06 -13.81 -0.85
N LEU A 270 -19.80 -13.06 -1.91
CA LEU A 270 -20.42 -11.76 -2.19
C LEU A 270 -20.96 -11.73 -3.62
N SER A 271 -21.93 -10.85 -3.89
CA SER A 271 -22.27 -10.50 -5.27
C SER A 271 -21.07 -9.83 -5.97
N GLN A 272 -21.04 -9.84 -7.31
CA GLN A 272 -20.04 -9.07 -8.06
C GLN A 272 -20.02 -7.59 -7.66
N ALA A 273 -21.20 -6.98 -7.52
CA ALA A 273 -21.33 -5.56 -7.16
C ALA A 273 -20.75 -5.27 -5.78
N ASP A 274 -21.03 -6.12 -4.78
CA ASP A 274 -20.51 -5.93 -3.43
C ASP A 274 -19.02 -6.20 -3.35
N MET A 275 -18.51 -7.19 -4.08
CA MET A 275 -17.07 -7.43 -4.17
C MET A 275 -16.35 -6.23 -4.77
N LEU A 276 -16.87 -5.66 -5.86
CA LEU A 276 -16.32 -4.45 -6.47
C LEU A 276 -16.35 -3.27 -5.50
N ARG A 277 -17.49 -2.98 -4.86
CA ARG A 277 -17.59 -1.93 -3.83
C ARG A 277 -16.55 -2.11 -2.74
N ARG A 278 -16.39 -3.34 -2.26
CA ARG A 278 -15.51 -3.69 -1.15
C ARG A 278 -14.03 -3.57 -1.49
N VAL A 279 -13.64 -3.82 -2.74
CA VAL A 279 -12.26 -3.60 -3.20
C VAL A 279 -11.99 -2.14 -3.54
N VAL A 280 -12.91 -1.48 -4.26
CA VAL A 280 -12.74 -0.13 -4.81
C VAL A 280 -12.64 0.93 -3.72
N GLN A 281 -13.40 0.78 -2.63
CA GLN A 281 -13.33 1.68 -1.47
C GLN A 281 -11.94 1.79 -0.84
N HIS A 282 -11.00 0.90 -1.15
CA HIS A 282 -9.63 0.91 -0.62
C HIS A 282 -8.62 1.58 -1.54
N ILE A 283 -9.06 2.11 -2.69
CA ILE A 283 -8.23 2.96 -3.53
C ILE A 283 -7.91 4.24 -2.72
N PRO A 284 -6.63 4.55 -2.45
CA PRO A 284 -6.30 5.73 -1.68
C PRO A 284 -6.56 7.01 -2.48
N GLU A 285 -6.68 8.15 -1.80
CA GLU A 285 -6.79 9.44 -2.47
C GLU A 285 -5.59 9.72 -3.38
N LYS A 286 -5.80 10.57 -4.38
CA LYS A 286 -4.71 11.00 -5.26
C LYS A 286 -3.58 11.62 -4.43
N HIS A 287 -2.34 11.28 -4.76
CA HIS A 287 -1.13 11.71 -4.03
C HIS A 287 -0.99 11.20 -2.58
N PHE A 288 -1.93 10.40 -2.06
CA PHE A 288 -1.82 9.86 -0.71
C PHE A 288 -0.65 8.86 -0.60
N ARG A 289 0.32 9.20 0.25
CA ARG A 289 1.51 8.37 0.49
C ARG A 289 1.19 7.25 1.48
N MET A 290 0.91 6.07 0.95
CA MET A 290 0.64 4.87 1.75
C MET A 290 1.89 4.25 2.37
N ILE A 291 3.09 4.59 1.91
CA ILE A 291 4.36 4.19 2.52
C ILE A 291 5.06 5.45 2.98
N ARG A 292 5.55 5.45 4.23
CA ARG A 292 6.27 6.58 4.80
C ARG A 292 7.46 6.09 5.59
N TYR A 293 8.41 7.00 5.75
CA TYR A 293 9.66 6.80 6.46
C TYR A 293 9.83 7.91 7.48
N PHE A 294 10.25 7.55 8.69
CA PHE A 294 10.46 8.47 9.79
C PHE A 294 11.78 8.18 10.52
N GLY A 295 12.14 9.08 11.43
CA GLY A 295 13.42 9.02 12.12
C GLY A 295 14.58 9.11 11.14
N PHE A 296 15.64 8.31 11.30
CA PHE A 296 16.77 8.33 10.38
C PHE A 296 16.43 7.79 8.97
N LEU A 297 15.29 7.12 8.78
CA LEU A 297 14.87 6.66 7.46
C LEU A 297 14.11 7.72 6.65
N ALA A 298 13.70 8.84 7.26
CA ALA A 298 12.96 9.89 6.56
C ALA A 298 13.75 10.43 5.35
N ASN A 299 13.08 10.58 4.20
CA ASN A 299 13.73 10.92 2.92
C ASN A 299 14.62 12.17 2.99
N ARG A 300 14.24 13.17 3.79
CA ARG A 300 14.99 14.43 3.93
C ARG A 300 16.36 14.26 4.61
N VAL A 301 16.48 13.27 5.49
CA VAL A 301 17.66 13.13 6.37
C VAL A 301 18.35 11.78 6.20
N CYS A 302 17.79 10.86 5.42
CA CYS A 302 18.33 9.52 5.31
C CYS A 302 19.72 9.47 4.67
N GLY A 303 20.00 10.34 3.70
CA GLY A 303 21.35 10.43 3.12
C GLY A 303 22.41 10.84 4.14
N GLN A 304 22.02 11.57 5.18
CA GLN A 304 22.91 12.03 6.25
C GLN A 304 23.07 10.99 7.37
N TYR A 305 21.97 10.37 7.82
CA TYR A 305 22.02 9.50 9.00
C TYR A 305 22.27 8.04 8.68
N LEU A 306 21.85 7.55 7.52
CA LEU A 306 21.97 6.13 7.22
C LEU A 306 23.44 5.67 7.11
N PRO A 307 24.37 6.44 6.53
CA PRO A 307 25.80 6.10 6.61
C PRO A 307 26.31 6.00 8.05
N LYS A 308 25.92 6.91 8.94
CA LYS A 308 26.28 6.86 10.37
C LYS A 308 25.72 5.63 11.07
N VAL A 309 24.51 5.21 10.71
CA VAL A 309 23.91 3.96 11.23
C VAL A 309 24.72 2.76 10.76
N TYR A 310 25.13 2.71 9.49
CA TYR A 310 25.95 1.61 8.99
C TYR A 310 27.31 1.55 9.70
N GLU A 311 27.98 2.69 9.87
CA GLU A 311 29.23 2.79 10.64
C GLU A 311 29.06 2.30 12.08
N ALA A 312 28.06 2.81 12.79
CA ALA A 312 27.78 2.41 14.18
C ALA A 312 27.44 0.92 14.33
N LEU A 313 26.88 0.30 13.29
CA LEU A 313 26.59 -1.13 13.22
C LEU A 313 27.71 -1.96 12.56
N LYS A 314 28.82 -1.34 12.16
CA LYS A 314 29.92 -1.99 11.42
C LYS A 314 29.45 -2.70 10.15
N MET A 315 28.48 -2.12 9.46
CA MET A 315 27.87 -2.61 8.23
C MET A 315 28.51 -1.92 7.01
N ALA A 316 28.70 -2.67 5.92
CA ALA A 316 29.13 -2.08 4.65
C ALA A 316 28.02 -1.20 4.05
N THR A 317 28.40 -0.08 3.43
CA THR A 317 27.46 0.75 2.68
C THR A 317 27.02 -0.01 1.41
N PRO A 318 25.73 -0.27 1.23
CA PRO A 318 25.24 -1.06 0.11
C PRO A 318 25.26 -0.25 -1.20
N GLY A 319 25.61 -0.92 -2.31
CA GLY A 319 25.59 -0.34 -3.64
C GLY A 319 24.18 -0.04 -4.18
N PRO A 320 24.06 0.55 -5.37
CA PRO A 320 22.77 0.87 -5.99
C PRO A 320 22.00 -0.41 -6.35
N VAL A 321 20.68 -0.41 -6.09
CA VAL A 321 19.80 -1.52 -6.48
C VAL A 321 19.44 -1.41 -7.97
N PRO A 322 19.66 -2.46 -8.78
CA PRO A 322 19.24 -2.47 -10.17
C PRO A 322 17.74 -2.21 -10.34
N LYS A 323 17.38 -1.49 -11.40
CA LYS A 323 15.97 -1.35 -11.79
C LYS A 323 15.47 -2.68 -12.36
N LEU A 324 14.32 -3.13 -11.88
CA LEU A 324 13.58 -4.27 -12.41
C LEU A 324 12.78 -3.83 -13.62
N TYR A 325 12.97 -4.52 -14.75
CA TYR A 325 12.20 -4.34 -15.97
C TYR A 325 11.23 -5.51 -16.18
N PHE A 326 10.09 -5.26 -16.82
CA PHE A 326 9.13 -6.34 -17.14
C PHE A 326 9.78 -7.43 -17.99
N ALA A 327 10.68 -7.04 -18.90
CA ALA A 327 11.41 -8.00 -19.72
C ALA A 327 12.28 -8.96 -18.89
N GLN A 328 12.96 -8.45 -17.85
CA GLN A 328 13.74 -9.28 -16.93
C GLN A 328 12.84 -10.20 -16.11
N MET A 329 11.71 -9.68 -15.62
CA MET A 329 10.75 -10.48 -14.87
C MET A 329 10.13 -11.59 -15.73
N ALA A 330 9.77 -11.28 -16.98
CA ALA A 330 9.24 -12.24 -17.93
C ALA A 330 10.29 -13.30 -18.29
N LYS A 331 11.53 -12.89 -18.55
CA LYS A 331 12.64 -13.82 -18.82
C LYS A 331 12.90 -14.75 -17.62
N ALA A 332 12.90 -14.22 -16.40
CA ALA A 332 13.09 -15.04 -15.20
C ALA A 332 11.93 -16.03 -14.96
N PHE A 333 10.70 -15.65 -15.32
CA PHE A 333 9.52 -16.48 -15.11
C PHE A 333 9.32 -17.55 -16.20
N LEU A 334 9.48 -17.16 -17.47
CA LEU A 334 9.24 -18.02 -18.64
C LEU A 334 10.50 -18.72 -19.15
N ASN A 335 11.68 -18.34 -18.64
CA ASN A 335 12.99 -18.74 -19.16
C ASN A 335 13.20 -18.43 -20.66
N VAL A 336 12.50 -17.43 -21.19
CA VAL A 336 12.57 -17.00 -22.60
C VAL A 336 12.86 -15.50 -22.66
N ASP A 337 13.85 -15.09 -23.45
CA ASP A 337 14.10 -13.66 -23.69
C ASP A 337 12.92 -13.07 -24.50
N PRO A 338 12.16 -12.10 -23.95
CA PRO A 338 11.00 -11.53 -24.63
C PRO A 338 11.38 -10.72 -25.89
N PHE A 339 12.65 -10.41 -26.09
CA PHE A 339 13.16 -9.76 -27.29
C PHE A 339 13.91 -10.72 -28.22
N ARG A 340 13.76 -12.03 -28.04
CA ARG A 340 14.18 -13.02 -29.03
C ARG A 340 13.03 -13.30 -29.99
N CYS A 341 13.32 -13.29 -31.29
CA CYS A 341 12.36 -13.64 -32.34
C CYS A 341 11.98 -15.12 -32.20
N VAL A 342 10.67 -15.41 -32.19
CA VAL A 342 10.18 -16.80 -32.07
C VAL A 342 10.33 -17.60 -33.35
N LEU A 343 10.50 -16.94 -34.51
CA LEU A 343 10.66 -17.61 -35.80
C LEU A 343 12.11 -17.97 -36.12
N CYS A 344 13.06 -17.04 -35.90
CA CYS A 344 14.45 -17.21 -36.34
C CYS A 344 15.49 -16.98 -35.22
N GLY A 345 15.07 -16.64 -34.00
CA GLY A 345 15.98 -16.42 -32.88
C GLY A 345 16.75 -15.10 -32.87
N ALA A 346 16.68 -14.28 -33.93
CA ALA A 346 17.34 -12.97 -33.96
C ALA A 346 16.73 -11.98 -32.95
N ARG A 347 17.46 -10.91 -32.65
CA ARG A 347 17.02 -9.87 -31.70
C ARG A 347 15.84 -9.08 -32.27
N MET A 348 14.82 -8.84 -31.46
CA MET A 348 13.74 -7.89 -31.75
C MET A 348 14.24 -6.47 -31.47
N VAL A 349 14.15 -5.59 -32.46
CA VAL A 349 14.64 -4.20 -32.43
C VAL A 349 13.44 -3.25 -32.36
N TYR A 350 13.53 -2.26 -31.47
CA TYR A 350 12.48 -1.24 -31.36
C TYR A 350 12.45 -0.38 -32.63
N THR A 351 11.27 -0.17 -33.20
CA THR A 351 11.11 0.61 -34.43
C THR A 351 10.18 1.80 -34.29
N ALA A 352 9.09 1.67 -33.53
CA ALA A 352 8.12 2.74 -33.40
C ALA A 352 7.33 2.63 -32.08
N ALA A 353 6.62 3.69 -31.73
CA ALA A 353 5.60 3.66 -30.71
C ALA A 353 4.34 4.38 -31.18
N ILE A 354 3.19 3.84 -30.79
CA ILE A 354 1.87 4.44 -31.00
C ILE A 354 1.42 4.98 -29.65
N SER A 355 1.04 6.26 -29.60
CA SER A 355 0.52 6.87 -28.38
C SER A 355 -0.84 6.27 -28.02
N GLY A 356 -1.08 6.10 -26.72
CA GLY A 356 -2.38 5.74 -26.18
C GLY A 356 -3.21 6.95 -25.78
N LEU A 357 -4.39 6.69 -25.22
CA LEU A 357 -5.23 7.68 -24.57
C LEU A 357 -4.55 8.26 -23.32
N THR A 358 -4.76 9.56 -23.12
CA THR A 358 -4.42 10.23 -21.85
C THR A 358 -5.34 9.75 -20.72
N VAL A 359 -4.98 10.06 -19.48
CA VAL A 359 -5.82 9.76 -18.31
C VAL A 359 -7.22 10.37 -18.45
N GLN A 360 -7.32 11.61 -18.96
CA GLN A 360 -8.60 12.26 -19.23
C GLN A 360 -9.39 11.51 -20.30
N GLY A 361 -8.73 11.09 -21.38
CA GLY A 361 -9.34 10.24 -22.42
C GLY A 361 -9.89 8.93 -21.86
N LEU A 362 -9.18 8.27 -20.94
CA LEU A 362 -9.66 7.06 -20.28
C LEU A 362 -10.90 7.30 -19.39
N VAL A 363 -10.97 8.44 -18.71
CA VAL A 363 -12.11 8.79 -17.85
C VAL A 363 -13.33 9.15 -18.69
N LEU A 364 -13.16 9.95 -19.75
CA LEU A 364 -14.23 10.30 -20.68
C LEU A 364 -14.84 9.07 -21.37
N ASN A 365 -14.01 8.07 -21.66
CA ASN A 365 -14.43 6.83 -22.30
C ASN A 365 -14.66 5.67 -21.32
N ALA A 366 -14.78 5.93 -20.00
CA ALA A 366 -14.82 4.89 -18.97
C ALA A 366 -15.94 3.87 -19.18
N GLN A 367 -17.13 4.32 -19.60
CA GLN A 367 -18.27 3.44 -19.86
C GLN A 367 -18.03 2.51 -21.05
N ALA A 368 -17.56 3.07 -22.18
CA ALA A 368 -17.21 2.28 -23.36
C ALA A 368 -16.10 1.27 -23.04
N ILE A 369 -15.05 1.71 -22.33
CA ILE A 369 -13.95 0.87 -21.84
C ILE A 369 -14.47 -0.28 -20.95
N ALA A 370 -15.45 -0.03 -20.08
CA ALA A 370 -16.02 -1.06 -19.22
C ALA A 370 -16.86 -2.11 -19.97
N GLN A 371 -17.44 -1.73 -21.11
CA GLN A 371 -18.26 -2.62 -21.94
C GLN A 371 -17.44 -3.41 -22.97
N MET A 372 -16.17 -3.05 -23.19
CA MET A 372 -15.28 -3.80 -24.08
C MET A 372 -15.04 -5.23 -23.57
N ARG A 373 -15.26 -6.22 -24.43
CA ARG A 373 -14.80 -7.60 -24.20
C ARG A 373 -13.31 -7.67 -24.53
N TYR A 374 -12.47 -7.59 -23.51
CA TYR A 374 -11.02 -7.69 -23.69
C TYR A 374 -10.62 -9.11 -24.11
N VAL A 375 -10.16 -9.28 -25.35
CA VAL A 375 -9.23 -10.36 -25.67
C VAL A 375 -7.84 -9.81 -25.40
N LYS A 376 -7.23 -10.22 -24.28
CA LYS A 376 -5.82 -9.91 -24.04
C LYS A 376 -5.01 -10.78 -25.01
N PRO A 377 -4.18 -10.21 -25.88
CA PRO A 377 -3.34 -10.98 -26.80
C PRO A 377 -2.32 -11.84 -26.05
#